data_AF-A0A8J3VEC4-F1
#
_entry.id   AF-A0A8J3VEC4-F1
#
_cell.length_a   1.000
_cell.length_b   1.000
_cell.length_c   1.000
_cell.angle_alpha   90.00
_cell.angle_beta   90.00
_cell.angle_gamma   90.00
#
_symmetry.space_group_name_H-M   'P 1'
#
loop_
_entity.id
_entity.type
_entity.pdbx_description
1 polymer ?
#
loop_
_entity_poly.entity_id
_entity_poly.type
_entity_poly.pdbx_seq_one_letter_code
_entity_poly.pdbx_strand_id
1 'polypeptide(L)'
;MSDVTQRRILVVETGAIMLPVEADAVAAVAKCFRALGDPTRLRLLAFLLNGEHTVAECVDHVGLSQGRVSMHLGYLSECGYMQVRRAWQVRLL
;
A
#
# COMPACT_ATOMS: atom_id res chain seq x y z
N MET A 1 -35.13 20.07 -22.61
CA MET A 1 -34.43 20.19 -21.32
C MET A 1 -34.66 18.88 -20.58
N SER A 2 -33.73 17.94 -20.74
CA SER A 2 -33.92 16.55 -20.32
C SER A 2 -33.85 16.44 -18.79
N ASP A 3 -34.95 15.96 -18.23
CA ASP A 3 -35.10 15.49 -16.86
C ASP A 3 -34.07 14.37 -16.60
N VAL A 4 -32.98 14.72 -15.92
CA VAL A 4 -31.96 13.75 -15.49
C VAL A 4 -32.56 13.00 -14.30
N THR A 5 -33.22 11.88 -14.59
CA THR A 5 -33.81 10.96 -13.62
C THR A 5 -32.87 10.75 -12.43
N GLN A 6 -33.22 11.29 -11.26
CA GLN A 6 -32.45 11.11 -10.02
C GLN A 6 -32.46 9.62 -9.64
N ARG A 7 -31.40 8.90 -10.02
CA ARG A 7 -31.19 7.52 -9.57
C ARG A 7 -30.73 7.53 -8.12
N ARG A 8 -31.52 6.92 -7.22
CA ARG A 8 -31.13 6.67 -5.83
C ARG A 8 -30.30 5.39 -5.78
N ILE A 9 -29.09 5.47 -5.22
CA ILE A 9 -28.18 4.33 -5.02
C ILE A 9 -28.36 3.86 -3.57
N LEU A 10 -28.72 2.60 -3.38
CA LEU A 10 -28.72 1.92 -2.09
C LEU A 10 -27.53 0.94 -2.07
N VAL A 11 -26.74 0.96 -1.00
CA VAL A 11 -25.70 -0.04 -0.78
C VAL A 11 -26.40 -1.31 -0.28
N VAL A 12 -26.33 -2.39 -1.06
CA VAL A 12 -26.92 -3.69 -0.71
C VAL A 12 -25.87 -4.49 0.06
N GLU A 13 -26.19 -4.81 1.32
CA GLU A 13 -25.44 -5.66 2.26
C GLU A 13 -23.93 -5.77 2.02
N THR A 14 -23.19 -4.73 2.45
CA THR A 14 -21.75 -4.85 2.60
C THR A 14 -21.46 -5.61 3.89
N GLY A 15 -20.79 -6.76 3.80
CA GLY A 15 -20.10 -7.32 4.97
C GLY A 15 -19.26 -6.21 5.60
N ALA A 16 -19.54 -5.87 6.86
CA ALA A 16 -19.25 -4.58 7.51
C ALA A 16 -17.91 -3.93 7.11
N ILE A 17 -17.93 -3.11 6.05
CA ILE A 17 -16.85 -2.15 5.81
C ILE A 17 -17.24 -0.89 6.57
N MET A 18 -16.72 -0.76 7.79
CA MET A 18 -16.83 0.49 8.54
C MET A 18 -15.83 1.49 7.96
N LEU A 19 -16.30 2.31 7.03
CA LEU A 19 -15.55 3.46 6.54
C LEU A 19 -15.77 4.65 7.48
N PRO A 20 -14.73 5.47 7.72
CA PRO A 20 -14.92 6.74 8.39
C PRO A 20 -15.87 7.64 7.60
N VAL A 21 -16.56 8.55 8.29
CA VAL A 21 -17.50 9.49 7.67
C VAL A 21 -16.80 10.84 7.43
N GLU A 22 -15.77 11.13 8.21
CA GLU A 22 -14.99 12.36 8.15
C GLU A 22 -14.10 12.37 6.90
N ALA A 23 -14.15 13.46 6.13
CA ALA A 23 -13.48 13.57 4.84
C ALA A 23 -11.98 13.27 4.90
N ASP A 24 -11.28 13.74 5.94
CA ASP A 24 -9.85 13.52 6.11
C ASP A 24 -9.52 12.05 6.40
N ALA A 25 -10.35 11.39 7.22
CA ALA A 25 -10.20 9.98 7.52
C ALA A 25 -10.52 9.11 6.29
N VAL A 26 -11.53 9.49 5.48
CA VAL A 26 -11.80 8.85 4.17
C VAL A 26 -10.61 9.02 3.24
N ALA A 27 -10.00 10.21 3.18
CA ALA A 27 -8.83 10.46 2.35
C ALA A 27 -7.62 9.61 2.78
N ALA A 28 -7.41 9.45 4.09
CA ALA A 28 -6.38 8.57 4.64
C ALA A 28 -6.63 7.09 4.27
N VAL A 29 -7.85 6.60 4.46
CA VAL A 29 -8.24 5.23 4.08
C VAL A 29 -8.10 5.02 2.57
N ALA A 30 -8.50 5.99 1.75
CA ALA A 30 -8.31 5.93 0.30
C ALA A 30 -6.83 5.91 -0.10
N LYS A 31 -5.95 6.62 0.60
CA LYS A 31 -4.49 6.53 0.41
C LYS A 31 -3.99 5.11 0.70
N CYS A 32 -4.45 4.51 1.81
CA CYS A 32 -4.14 3.13 2.17
C CYS A 32 -4.60 2.13 1.10
N PHE A 33 -5.83 2.25 0.60
CA PHE A 33 -6.33 1.41 -0.48
C PHE A 33 -5.57 1.61 -1.79
N ARG A 34 -5.21 2.86 -2.15
CA ARG A 34 -4.36 3.12 -3.32
C ARG A 34 -3.01 2.40 -3.20
N ALA A 35 -2.40 2.40 -2.01
CA ALA A 35 -1.18 1.66 -1.78
C ALA A 35 -1.39 0.13 -1.92
N LEU A 36 -2.49 -0.42 -1.40
CA LEU A 36 -2.77 -1.87 -1.54
C LEU A 36 -3.31 -2.27 -2.92
N GLY A 37 -3.75 -1.33 -3.75
CA GLY A 37 -4.31 -1.62 -5.08
C GLY A 37 -3.29 -1.98 -6.16
N ASP A 38 -1.99 -1.98 -5.85
CA ASP A 38 -0.93 -2.34 -6.81
C ASP A 38 -0.38 -3.74 -6.53
N PRO A 39 -0.41 -4.65 -7.52
CA PRO A 39 0.03 -6.03 -7.34
C PRO A 39 1.50 -6.17 -6.90
N THR A 40 2.38 -5.27 -7.34
CA THR A 40 3.79 -5.30 -6.94
C THR A 40 3.94 -4.92 -5.47
N ARG A 41 3.19 -3.91 -5.00
CA ARG A 41 3.19 -3.54 -3.58
C ARG A 41 2.63 -4.65 -2.69
N LEU A 42 1.60 -5.37 -3.14
CA LEU A 42 1.11 -6.55 -2.42
C LEU A 42 2.13 -7.69 -2.36
N ARG A 43 2.86 -7.96 -3.47
CA ARG A 43 3.94 -8.95 -3.48
C ARG A 43 5.08 -8.57 -2.53
N LEU A 44 5.51 -7.31 -2.55
CA LEU A 44 6.51 -6.80 -1.62
C LEU A 44 6.03 -6.91 -0.17
N LEU A 45 4.79 -6.51 0.12
CA LEU A 45 4.25 -6.58 1.48
C LEU A 45 4.14 -8.03 1.96
N ALA A 46 3.66 -8.95 1.12
CA ALA A 46 3.61 -10.37 1.42
C ALA A 46 5.00 -10.97 1.70
N PHE A 47 6.02 -10.54 0.96
CA PHE A 47 7.40 -10.92 1.21
C PHE A 47 7.89 -10.39 2.56
N LEU A 48 7.68 -9.10 2.84
CA LEU A 48 8.08 -8.40 4.06
C LEU A 48 7.40 -8.93 5.33
N LEU A 49 6.23 -9.57 5.23
CA LEU A 49 5.58 -10.22 6.37
C LEU A 49 6.36 -11.42 6.92
N ASN A 50 7.34 -11.96 6.18
CA ASN A 50 8.14 -13.09 6.61
C ASN A 50 9.39 -12.69 7.43
N GLY A 51 9.66 -11.39 7.60
CA GLY A 51 10.78 -10.90 8.40
C GLY A 51 11.40 -9.62 7.87
N GLU A 52 12.56 -9.28 8.43
CA GLU A 52 13.35 -8.15 7.94
C GLU A 52 14.05 -8.51 6.63
N HIS A 53 13.99 -7.59 5.66
CA HIS A 53 14.63 -7.76 4.36
C HIS A 53 15.36 -6.48 3.92
N THR A 54 16.38 -6.68 3.10
CA THR A 54 17.10 -5.63 2.41
C THR A 54 16.38 -5.22 1.12
N VAL A 55 16.71 -4.04 0.60
CA VAL A 55 16.21 -3.58 -0.71
C VAL A 55 16.68 -4.50 -1.84
N ALA A 56 17.88 -5.09 -1.72
CA ALA A 56 18.42 -6.02 -2.70
C ALA A 56 17.58 -7.31 -2.76
N GLU A 57 17.24 -7.90 -1.61
CA GLU A 57 16.35 -9.07 -1.55
C GLU A 57 14.95 -8.76 -2.11
N CYS A 58 14.45 -7.54 -1.89
CA CYS A 58 13.19 -7.09 -2.48
C CYS A 58 13.29 -7.01 -4.02
N VAL A 59 14.39 -6.47 -4.56
CA VAL A 59 14.68 -6.43 -5.99
C VAL A 59 14.69 -7.82 -6.60
N ASP A 60 15.39 -8.75 -5.96
CA ASP A 60 15.48 -10.13 -6.42
C ASP A 60 14.11 -10.83 -6.37
N HIS A 61 13.31 -10.56 -5.33
CA HIS A 61 11.99 -11.16 -5.16
C HIS A 61 10.96 -10.73 -6.23
N VAL A 62 10.94 -9.45 -6.61
CA VAL A 62 9.95 -8.95 -7.59
C VAL A 62 10.48 -8.82 -9.01
N GLY A 63 11.79 -8.89 -9.22
CA GLY A 63 12.42 -8.80 -10.55
C GLY A 63 12.32 -7.40 -11.17
N LEU A 64 12.28 -6.35 -10.36
CA LEU A 64 12.21 -4.96 -10.81
C LEU A 64 13.49 -4.20 -10.49
N SER A 65 13.74 -3.10 -11.20
CA SER A 65 14.89 -2.26 -10.89
C SER A 65 14.82 -1.70 -9.46
N GLN A 66 15.98 -1.48 -8.86
CA GLN A 66 16.10 -0.93 -7.50
C GLN A 66 15.34 0.39 -7.34
N GLY A 67 15.36 1.28 -8.36
CA GLY A 67 14.59 2.53 -8.32
C GLY A 67 13.07 2.31 -8.24
N ARG A 68 12.53 1.33 -8.99
CA ARG A 68 11.10 0.99 -8.91
C ARG A 68 10.75 0.36 -7.56
N VAL A 69 11.59 -0.55 -7.07
CA VAL A 69 11.40 -1.15 -5.75
C VAL A 69 11.43 -0.08 -4.65
N SER A 70 12.43 0.81 -4.64
CA SER A 70 12.50 1.92 -3.68
C SER A 70 11.29 2.84 -3.74
N MET A 71 10.76 3.14 -4.93
CA MET A 71 9.51 3.90 -5.07
C MET A 71 8.32 3.16 -4.43
N HIS A 72 8.14 1.87 -4.71
CA HIS A 72 7.05 1.08 -4.13
C HIS A 72 7.17 0.96 -2.60
N LEU A 73 8.39 0.77 -2.10
CA LEU A 73 8.72 0.75 -0.67
C LEU A 73 8.41 2.12 -0.02
N GLY A 74 8.76 3.23 -0.67
CA GLY A 74 8.41 4.58 -0.21
C GLY A 74 6.89 4.73 -0.03
N TYR A 75 6.10 4.34 -1.03
CA TYR A 75 4.63 4.39 -0.93
C TYR A 75 4.08 3.53 0.22
N LEU A 76 4.62 2.34 0.45
CA LEU A 76 4.21 1.47 1.56
C LEU A 76 4.57 2.08 2.92
N SER A 77 5.75 2.67 3.04
CA SER A 77 6.19 3.37 4.26
C SER A 77 5.33 4.59 4.56
N GLU A 78 5.02 5.41 3.56
CA GLU A 78 4.19 6.62 3.70
C GLU A 78 2.73 6.33 4.07
N CYS A 79 2.28 5.09 3.86
CA CYS A 79 0.96 4.61 4.27
C CYS A 79 1.00 3.81 5.58
N GLY A 80 2.17 3.69 6.22
CA GLY A 80 2.33 3.05 7.53
C GLY A 80 2.36 1.52 7.50
N TYR A 81 2.50 0.87 6.34
CA TYR A 81 2.51 -0.60 6.25
C TYR A 81 3.85 -1.23 6.67
N MET A 82 4.92 -0.45 6.74
CA MET A 82 6.25 -0.94 7.08
C MET A 82 7.10 0.20 7.64
N GLN A 83 8.24 -0.17 8.23
CA GLN A 83 9.25 0.78 8.71
C GLN A 83 10.59 0.48 8.05
N VAL A 84 11.38 1.52 7.83
CA VAL A 84 12.74 1.40 7.27
C VAL A 84 13.73 1.77 8.36
N ARG A 85 14.66 0.85 8.66
CA ARG A 85 15.81 1.13 9.52
C ARG A 85 17.09 1.14 8.72
N ARG A 86 17.98 2.10 8.99
CA ARG A 86 19.32 2.13 8.41
C ARG A 86 20.23 1.27 9.28
N ALA A 87 20.63 0.11 8.77
CA ALA A 87 21.65 -0.71 9.38
C ALA A 87 22.98 -0.50 8.65
N TRP A 88 24.06 -0.29 9.41
CA TRP A 88 25.41 -0.31 8.84
C TRP A 88 25.88 -1.75 8.79
N GLN A 89 26.30 -2.22 7.61
CA GLN A 89 27.00 -3.51 7.52
C GLN A 89 28.42 -3.32 8.04
N VAL A 90 28.64 -3.69 9.29
CA VAL A 90 29.99 -3.82 9.85
C VAL A 90 30.55 -5.14 9.35
N ARG A 91 31.53 -5.10 8.45
CA ARG A 91 32.24 -6.30 8.02
C ARG A 91 33.18 -6.70 9.15
N LEU A 92 32.79 -7.71 9.93
CA LEU A 92 33.71 -8.35 10.86
C LEU A 92 34.78 -9.08 10.03
N LEU A 93 36.05 -8.71 10.29
CA LEU A 93 37.24 -9.31 9.69
C LEU A 93 37.51 -10.69 10.28
#